data_AF-A0A084D4Q2-F1
#
_entry.id   AF-A0A084D4Q2-F1
#
_cell.length_a   1.000
_cell.length_b   1.000
_cell.length_c   1.000
_cell.angle_alpha   90.00
_cell.angle_beta   90.00
_cell.angle_gamma   90.00
#
_symmetry.space_group_name_H-M   'P 1'
#
loop_
_entity.id
_entity.type
_entity.pdbx_description
1 polymer ?
#
loop_
_entity_poly.entity_id
_entity_poly.type
_entity_poly.pdbx_seq_one_letter_code
_entity_poly.pdbx_strand_id
1 'polypeptide(L)'
;GIVLRREFTEGTDVKAGQRLYKIDPAPYIAALNSAKATLAKAQANLVTQNALVARYKVLVAANAVSKQDYDNAVATQGQAAADVAAGKAAVDTAQINLGYTDV
;
A
#
# COMPACT_ATOMS: atom_id res chain seq x y z
N GLY A 1 -9.77 -13.40 13.90
CA GLY A 1 -9.33 -14.54 13.06
C GLY A 1 -9.78 -15.84 13.70
N ILE A 2 -9.91 -16.91 12.90
CA ILE A 2 -10.15 -18.26 13.41
C ILE A 2 -8.78 -18.88 13.73
N VAL A 3 -8.66 -19.53 14.90
CA VAL A 3 -7.45 -20.26 15.31
C VAL A 3 -7.43 -21.59 14.55
N LEU A 4 -6.39 -21.83 13.75
CA LEU A 4 -6.22 -23.03 12.92
C LEU A 4 -5.61 -24.21 13.67
N ARG A 5 -4.74 -23.95 14.64
CA ARG A 5 -4.06 -25.01 15.39
C ARG A 5 -3.52 -24.48 16.72
N ARG A 6 -3.72 -25.26 17.79
CA ARG A 6 -3.13 -25.06 19.12
C ARG A 6 -1.91 -25.98 19.23
N GLU A 7 -0.71 -25.42 19.32
CA GLU A 7 0.55 -26.19 19.29
C GLU A 7 1.12 -26.48 20.70
N PHE A 8 0.33 -26.27 21.75
CA PHE A 8 0.71 -26.59 23.13
C PHE A 8 -0.35 -27.43 23.85
N THR A 9 0.09 -28.21 24.85
CA THR A 9 -0.77 -29.01 25.73
C THR A 9 -1.18 -28.17 26.93
N GLU A 10 -2.46 -28.18 27.32
CA GLU A 10 -2.91 -27.44 28.51
C GLU A 10 -2.20 -27.98 29.76
N GLY A 11 -1.50 -27.10 30.48
CA GLY A 11 -0.78 -27.44 31.72
C GLY A 11 0.73 -27.62 31.60
N THR A 12 1.35 -27.44 30.42
CA THR A 12 2.82 -27.50 30.25
C THR A 12 3.48 -26.12 30.23
N ASP A 13 4.68 -26.01 30.78
CA ASP A 13 5.51 -24.80 30.69
C ASP A 13 5.79 -24.43 29.21
N VAL A 14 5.47 -23.20 28.83
CA VAL A 14 5.75 -22.66 27.49
C VAL A 14 6.95 -21.70 27.56
N LYS A 15 7.85 -21.80 26.59
CA LYS A 15 9.01 -20.89 26.49
C LYS A 15 8.64 -19.64 25.69
N ALA A 16 9.23 -18.49 26.03
CA ALA A 16 9.08 -17.29 25.21
C ALA A 16 9.55 -17.57 23.76
N GLY A 17 8.65 -17.33 22.79
CA GLY A 17 8.89 -17.64 21.37
C GLY A 17 8.43 -19.02 20.90
N GLN A 18 7.86 -19.85 21.78
CA GLN A 18 7.20 -21.10 21.38
C GLN A 18 5.86 -20.77 20.73
N ARG A 19 5.65 -21.24 19.49
CA ARG A 19 4.43 -21.02 18.72
C ARG A 19 3.24 -21.64 19.47
N LEU A 20 2.24 -20.83 19.81
CA LEU A 20 1.09 -21.28 20.59
C LEU A 20 -0.16 -21.46 19.72
N TYR A 21 -0.36 -20.57 18.75
CA TYR A 21 -1.57 -20.49 17.95
C TYR A 21 -1.27 -20.05 16.52
N LYS A 22 -1.59 -20.91 15.55
CA LYS A 22 -1.60 -20.49 14.14
C LYS A 22 -2.94 -19.83 13.83
N ILE A 23 -2.95 -18.55 13.49
CA ILE A 23 -4.14 -17.87 12.96
C ILE A 23 -4.21 -18.15 11.45
N ASP A 24 -5.40 -18.28 10.87
CA ASP A 24 -5.54 -18.41 9.41
C ASP A 24 -4.89 -17.23 8.68
N PRO A 25 -3.80 -17.43 7.92
CA PRO A 25 -3.18 -16.35 7.19
C PRO A 25 -3.96 -16.00 5.93
N ALA A 26 -4.88 -16.84 5.44
CA ALA A 26 -5.60 -16.62 4.19
C ALA A 26 -6.28 -15.22 4.10
N PRO A 27 -7.06 -14.76 5.09
CA PRO A 27 -7.63 -13.41 5.06
C PRO A 27 -6.57 -12.30 5.09
N TYR A 28 -5.45 -12.50 5.77
CA TYR A 28 -4.36 -11.52 5.85
C TYR A 28 -3.54 -11.45 4.57
N ILE A 29 -3.30 -12.60 3.91
CA ILE A 29 -2.70 -12.68 2.58
C ILE A 29 -3.60 -11.99 1.55
N ALA A 30 -4.91 -12.23 1.59
CA ALA A 30 -5.86 -11.56 0.72
C ALA A 30 -5.85 -10.03 0.92
N ALA A 31 -5.81 -9.56 2.17
CA ALA A 31 -5.69 -8.15 2.50
C ALA A 31 -4.37 -7.54 1.98
N LEU A 32 -3.24 -8.23 2.16
CA LEU A 32 -1.94 -7.81 1.63
C LEU A 32 -1.94 -7.71 0.11
N ASN A 33 -2.53 -8.69 -0.58
CA ASN A 33 -2.63 -8.68 -2.04
C ASN A 33 -3.51 -7.52 -2.53
N SER A 34 -4.62 -7.23 -1.85
CA SER A 34 -5.49 -6.09 -2.14
C SER A 34 -4.76 -4.75 -1.95
N ALA A 35 -3.99 -4.61 -0.85
CA ALA A 35 -3.17 -3.41 -0.61
C ALA A 35 -2.10 -3.23 -1.69
N LYS A 36 -1.42 -4.31 -2.09
CA LYS A 36 -0.42 -4.28 -3.18
C LYS A 36 -1.04 -3.86 -4.52
N ALA A 37 -2.22 -4.39 -4.85
CA ALA A 37 -2.93 -4.00 -6.07
C ALA A 37 -3.34 -2.52 -6.05
N THR A 38 -3.80 -2.03 -4.90
CA THR A 38 -4.14 -0.60 -4.71
C THR A 38 -2.91 0.30 -4.87
N LEU A 39 -1.77 -0.08 -4.29
CA LEU A 39 -0.50 0.61 -4.49
C LEU A 39 -0.08 0.63 -5.97
N ALA A 40 -0.17 -0.51 -6.65
CA ALA A 40 0.18 -0.61 -8.07
C ALA A 40 -0.70 0.31 -8.94
N LYS A 41 -2.01 0.38 -8.65
CA LYS A 41 -2.92 1.31 -9.32
C LYS A 41 -2.53 2.78 -9.08
N ALA A 42 -2.19 3.15 -7.84
CA ALA A 42 -1.74 4.49 -7.51
C ALA A 42 -0.43 4.85 -8.22
N GLN A 43 0.52 3.91 -8.28
CA GLN A 43 1.79 4.09 -9.00
C GLN A 43 1.55 4.31 -10.50
N ALA A 44 0.67 3.53 -11.12
CA ALA A 44 0.31 3.71 -12.52
C ALA A 44 -0.33 5.08 -12.78
N ASN A 45 -1.22 5.55 -11.89
CA ASN A 45 -1.78 6.89 -11.98
C ASN A 45 -0.70 7.97 -11.83
N LEU A 46 0.23 7.84 -10.89
CA LEU A 46 1.32 8.81 -10.75
C LEU A 46 2.18 8.90 -12.03
N VAL A 47 2.42 7.78 -12.72
CA VAL A 47 3.14 7.78 -14.01
C VAL A 47 2.40 8.61 -15.06
N THR A 48 1.08 8.47 -15.17
CA THR A 48 0.30 9.25 -16.14
C THR A 48 0.29 10.74 -15.79
N GLN A 49 0.16 11.09 -14.50
CA GLN A 49 0.20 12.50 -14.06
C GLN A 49 1.59 13.13 -14.26
N ASN A 50 2.67 12.38 -14.01
CA ASN A 50 4.03 12.83 -14.28
C ASN A 50 4.23 13.18 -15.76
N ALA A 51 3.73 12.33 -16.67
CA ALA A 51 3.81 12.57 -18.11
C ALA A 51 2.99 13.81 -18.53
N LEU A 52 1.83 14.03 -17.90
CA LEU A 52 0.97 15.18 -18.18
C LEU A 52 1.63 16.49 -17.74
N VAL A 53 2.18 16.54 -16.51
CA VAL A 53 2.94 17.72 -16.02
C VAL A 53 4.14 18.00 -16.91
N ALA A 54 4.89 16.97 -17.32
CA ALA A 54 6.03 17.14 -18.22
C ALA A 54 5.61 17.75 -19.57
N ARG A 55 4.49 17.30 -20.14
CA ARG A 55 3.92 17.88 -21.37
C ARG A 55 3.49 19.33 -21.17
N TYR A 56 2.75 19.62 -20.09
CA TYR A 56 2.23 20.97 -19.84
C TYR A 56 3.33 21.96 -19.53
N LYS A 57 4.44 21.52 -18.89
CA LYS A 57 5.62 22.36 -18.65
C LYS A 57 6.21 22.91 -19.96
N VAL A 58 6.25 22.10 -21.01
CA VAL A 58 6.73 22.55 -22.34
C VAL A 58 5.72 23.49 -22.99
N LEU A 59 4.43 23.14 -22.91
CA LEU A 59 3.37 23.94 -23.54
C LEU A 59 3.18 25.30 -22.88
N VAL A 60 3.30 25.41 -21.56
CA VAL A 60 3.16 26.70 -20.86
C VAL A 60 4.34 27.62 -21.19
N ALA A 61 5.54 27.07 -21.35
CA ALA A 61 6.72 27.82 -21.80
C ALA A 61 6.54 28.34 -23.24
N ALA A 62 5.77 27.62 -24.07
CA ALA A 62 5.39 28.03 -25.42
C ALA A 62 4.12 28.89 -25.48
N ASN A 63 3.54 29.30 -24.34
CA ASN A 63 2.23 29.98 -24.23
C ASN A 63 1.07 29.22 -24.91
N ALA A 64 1.18 27.90 -25.05
CA ALA A 64 0.21 27.03 -25.70
C ALA A 64 -0.83 26.44 -24.73
N VAL A 65 -0.64 26.59 -23.41
CA VAL A 65 -1.62 26.29 -22.36
C VAL A 65 -1.58 27.37 -21.29
N SER A 66 -2.66 27.52 -20.51
CA SER A 66 -2.67 28.49 -19.41
C SER A 66 -1.76 28.03 -18.26
N LYS A 67 -1.23 29.01 -17.52
CA LYS A 67 -0.49 28.72 -16.28
C LYS A 67 -1.36 27.99 -15.25
N GLN A 68 -2.64 28.32 -15.18
CA GLN A 68 -3.60 27.66 -14.31
C GLN A 68 -3.74 26.16 -14.63
N ASP A 69 -3.78 25.78 -15.91
CA ASP A 69 -3.83 24.36 -16.30
C ASP A 69 -2.57 23.60 -15.90
N TYR A 70 -1.41 24.25 -16.02
CA TYR A 70 -0.14 23.69 -15.53
C TYR A 70 -0.15 23.52 -14.01
N ASP A 71 -0.56 24.55 -13.26
CA ASP A 71 -0.61 24.51 -11.79
C ASP A 71 -1.60 23.43 -11.31
N ASN A 72 -2.75 23.28 -11.97
CA ASN A 72 -3.71 22.19 -11.71
C ASN A 72 -3.11 20.80 -11.97
N ALA A 73 -2.33 20.65 -13.05
CA ALA A 73 -1.64 19.39 -13.35
C ALA A 73 -0.61 19.04 -12.28
N VAL A 74 0.16 20.03 -11.80
CA VAL A 74 1.14 19.85 -10.72
C VAL A 74 0.45 19.46 -9.42
N ALA A 75 -0.68 20.10 -9.08
CA ALA A 75 -1.46 19.73 -7.90
C ALA A 75 -1.97 18.28 -7.99
N THR A 76 -2.51 17.89 -9.15
CA THR A 76 -3.00 16.53 -9.40
C THR A 76 -1.88 15.49 -9.31
N GLN A 77 -0.68 15.80 -9.82
CA GLN A 77 0.51 14.97 -9.66
C GLN A 77 0.88 14.81 -8.17
N GLY A 78 0.86 15.91 -7.40
CA GLY A 78 1.12 15.88 -5.96
C GLY A 78 0.13 14.97 -5.21
N GLN A 79 -1.15 15.03 -5.57
CA GLN A 79 -2.17 14.14 -5.01
C GLN A 79 -1.91 12.67 -5.37
N ALA A 80 -1.58 12.37 -6.62
CA ALA A 80 -1.21 11.01 -7.02
C ALA A 80 0.04 10.49 -6.29
N ALA A 81 1.00 11.36 -5.99
CA ALA A 81 2.18 11.00 -5.19
C ALA A 81 1.81 10.68 -3.74
N ALA A 82 0.88 11.45 -3.15
CA ALA A 82 0.34 11.16 -1.83
C ALA A 82 -0.42 9.82 -1.80
N ASP A 83 -1.19 9.51 -2.84
CA ASP A 83 -1.89 8.23 -2.97
C ASP A 83 -0.91 7.04 -3.01
N VAL A 84 0.23 7.19 -3.69
CA VAL A 84 1.29 6.18 -3.69
C VAL A 84 1.87 5.99 -2.28
N ALA A 85 2.11 7.08 -1.55
CA ALA A 85 2.61 7.00 -0.18
C ALA A 85 1.61 6.31 0.75
N ALA A 86 0.32 6.64 0.64
CA ALA A 86 -0.75 5.97 1.37
C ALA A 86 -0.85 4.48 1.03
N GLY A 87 -0.73 4.13 -0.26
CA GLY A 87 -0.71 2.74 -0.71
C GLY A 87 0.47 1.94 -0.13
N LYS A 88 1.65 2.54 -0.02
CA LYS A 88 2.82 1.90 0.62
C LYS A 88 2.55 1.63 2.10
N ALA A 89 2.06 2.61 2.84
CA ALA A 89 1.71 2.45 4.25
C ALA A 89 0.65 1.36 4.48
N ALA A 90 -0.32 1.24 3.59
CA ALA A 90 -1.33 0.19 3.64
C ALA A 90 -0.72 -1.22 3.42
N VAL A 91 0.23 -1.35 2.49
CA VAL A 91 0.97 -2.60 2.28
C VAL A 91 1.80 -2.97 3.51
N ASP A 92 2.52 -2.01 4.10
CA ASP A 92 3.33 -2.23 5.30
C ASP A 92 2.46 -2.70 6.48
N THR A 93 1.30 -2.05 6.67
CA THR A 93 0.33 -2.44 7.69
C THR A 93 -0.20 -3.86 7.47
N ALA A 94 -0.57 -4.21 6.24
CA ALA A 94 -1.05 -5.55 5.92
C ALA A 94 0.05 -6.62 6.12
N GLN A 95 1.31 -6.27 5.85
CA GLN A 95 2.45 -7.16 6.05
C GLN A 95 2.76 -7.38 7.53
N ILE A 96 2.67 -6.33 8.36
CA ILE A 96 2.76 -6.44 9.83
C ILE A 96 1.66 -7.36 10.36
N ASN A 97 0.42 -7.16 9.92
CA ASN A 97 -0.71 -7.99 10.35
C ASN A 97 -0.57 -9.46 9.95
N LEU A 98 -0.03 -9.73 8.76
CA LEU A 98 0.31 -11.09 8.34
C LEU A 98 1.42 -11.69 9.21
N GLY A 99 2.44 -10.90 9.58
CA GLY A 99 3.48 -11.33 10.52
C GLY A 99 2.94 -11.75 11.88
N TYR A 100 1.88 -11.11 12.37
CA TYR A 100 1.18 -11.50 13.61
C TYR A 100 0.33 -12.77 13.50
N THR A 101 0.25 -13.43 12.33
CA THR A 101 -0.47 -14.71 12.20
C THR A 101 0.38 -15.92 12.62
N ASP A 102 1.67 -15.71 12.84
CA ASP A 102 2.65 -16.70 13.29
C ASP A 102 3.08 -16.40 14.74
N VAL A 103 2.30 -16.84 15.75
CA VAL A 103 2.56 -16.59 17.20
C VAL A 103 2.47 -17.84 18.04
#